data_AF-A0A851E2S8-F1
#
_entry.id   AF-A0A851E2S8-F1
#
_cell.length_a   1.000
_cell.length_b   1.000
_cell.length_c   1.000
_cell.angle_alpha   90.00
_cell.angle_beta   90.00
_cell.angle_gamma   90.00
#
_symmetry.space_group_name_H-M   'P 1'
#
loop_
_entity.id
_entity.type
_entity.pdbx_description
1 polymer ?
#
loop_
_entity_poly.entity_id
_entity_poly.type
_entity_poly.pdbx_seq_one_letter_code
_entity_poly.pdbx_strand_id
1 'polypeptide(L)'
;QFRHVQQLTYSLIEWRSQILSGTLPKDELAELKKKVTAKIDYGNRILGLDLVVRDDNGNILDPDETSTISLFKAHETASKRIDERIQEEKSLQQSLDLRGQPIFNSTHTYSLYVNFKNFVCNIGEDAELLMSLYDPDLSKFISENYLVRWGSNGMPKEIEKLNNLQAVFTDLSSSDLIRPRISLVCQIVRVGHMELKDGKKHTCGLRRPFGVAGGHW
;
A
#
# COMPACT_ATOMS: atom_id res chain seq x y z
N GLN A 1 0.90 -7.74 -7.25
CA GLN A 1 0.25 -8.82 -8.02
C GLN A 1 -0.10 -10.04 -7.14
N PHE A 2 0.85 -10.70 -6.48
CA PHE A 2 0.59 -11.90 -5.66
C PHE A 2 -0.47 -11.71 -4.56
N ARG A 3 -0.36 -10.65 -3.73
CA ARG A 3 -1.34 -10.36 -2.67
C ARG A 3 -2.77 -10.16 -3.20
N HIS A 4 -2.89 -9.55 -4.38
CA HIS A 4 -4.21 -9.31 -4.99
C HIS A 4 -4.85 -10.64 -5.40
N VAL A 5 -4.11 -11.51 -6.08
CA VAL A 5 -4.59 -12.85 -6.45
C VAL A 5 -4.93 -13.67 -5.20
N GLN A 6 -4.09 -13.59 -4.15
CA GLN A 6 -4.35 -14.26 -2.88
C GLN A 6 -5.69 -13.82 -2.25
N GLN A 7 -6.00 -12.53 -2.26
CA GLN A 7 -7.29 -12.00 -1.79
C GLN A 7 -8.46 -12.53 -2.64
N LEU A 8 -8.31 -12.57 -3.98
CA LEU A 8 -9.32 -13.17 -4.86
C LEU A 8 -9.57 -14.64 -4.49
N THR A 9 -8.50 -15.41 -4.27
CA THR A 9 -8.59 -16.82 -3.91
C THR A 9 -9.30 -17.03 -2.57
N TYR A 10 -9.01 -16.22 -1.54
CA TYR A 10 -9.70 -16.32 -0.26
C TYR A 10 -11.20 -16.06 -0.39
N SER A 11 -11.61 -15.04 -1.13
CA SER A 11 -13.04 -14.79 -1.40
C SER A 11 -13.71 -15.97 -2.12
N LEU A 12 -13.03 -16.58 -3.09
CA LEU A 12 -13.56 -17.75 -3.80
C LEU A 12 -13.70 -18.99 -2.91
N ILE A 13 -12.74 -19.23 -2.00
CA ILE A 13 -12.82 -20.32 -1.03
C ILE A 13 -14.01 -20.14 -0.09
N GLU A 14 -14.22 -18.90 0.38
CA GLU A 14 -15.36 -18.57 1.24
C GLU A 14 -16.69 -18.79 0.52
N TRP A 15 -16.85 -18.26 -0.70
CA TRP A 15 -18.09 -18.43 -1.47
C TRP A 15 -18.33 -19.89 -1.86
N ARG A 16 -17.28 -20.66 -2.14
CA ARG A 16 -17.39 -22.11 -2.32
C ARG A 16 -17.96 -22.78 -1.07
N SER A 17 -17.48 -22.40 0.12
CA SER A 17 -18.01 -22.92 1.38
C SER A 17 -19.49 -22.58 1.57
N GLN A 18 -19.90 -21.36 1.21
CA GLN A 18 -21.30 -20.92 1.29
C GLN A 18 -22.21 -21.64 0.28
N ILE A 19 -21.73 -21.92 -0.94
CA ILE A 19 -22.49 -22.69 -1.93
C ILE A 19 -22.68 -24.14 -1.45
N LEU A 20 -21.62 -24.74 -0.89
CA LEU A 20 -21.64 -26.13 -0.44
C LEU A 20 -22.37 -26.34 0.89
N SER A 21 -22.58 -25.29 1.70
CA SER A 21 -23.34 -25.42 2.94
C SER A 21 -24.81 -25.78 2.70
N GLY A 22 -25.35 -25.46 1.52
CA GLY A 22 -26.74 -25.73 1.16
C GLY A 22 -27.76 -24.92 1.97
N THR A 23 -27.31 -23.91 2.72
CA THR A 23 -28.15 -23.10 3.62
C THR A 23 -28.73 -21.85 2.97
N LEU A 24 -28.27 -21.51 1.76
CA LEU A 24 -28.68 -20.30 1.06
C LEU A 24 -30.04 -20.50 0.35
N PRO A 25 -30.97 -19.52 0.45
CA PRO A 25 -32.15 -19.45 -0.41
C PRO A 25 -31.80 -19.48 -1.90
N LYS A 26 -32.74 -19.90 -2.75
CA LYS A 26 -32.52 -20.02 -4.20
C LYS A 26 -32.03 -18.73 -4.84
N ASP A 27 -32.62 -17.60 -4.47
CA ASP A 27 -32.29 -16.30 -5.05
C ASP A 27 -30.89 -15.82 -4.63
N GLU A 28 -30.55 -15.99 -3.34
CA GLU A 28 -29.20 -15.69 -2.83
C GLU A 28 -28.15 -16.60 -3.45
N LEU A 29 -28.46 -17.88 -3.64
CA LEU A 29 -27.56 -18.83 -4.29
C LEU A 29 -27.32 -18.45 -5.76
N ALA A 30 -28.36 -18.00 -6.47
CA ALA A 30 -28.23 -17.55 -7.85
C ALA A 30 -27.34 -16.31 -7.97
N GLU A 31 -27.54 -15.31 -7.11
CA GLU A 31 -26.69 -14.12 -7.07
C GLU A 31 -25.26 -14.44 -6.64
N LEU A 32 -25.07 -15.34 -5.67
CA LEU A 32 -23.73 -15.79 -5.27
C LEU A 32 -23.01 -16.51 -6.42
N LYS A 33 -23.71 -17.37 -7.18
CA LYS A 33 -23.14 -18.01 -8.37
C LYS A 33 -22.68 -17.00 -9.41
N LYS A 34 -23.51 -16.00 -9.73
CA LYS A 34 -23.13 -14.90 -10.64
C LYS A 34 -21.91 -14.12 -10.13
N LYS A 35 -21.84 -13.86 -8.83
CA LYS A 35 -20.70 -13.16 -8.21
C LYS A 35 -19.41 -13.99 -8.29
N VAL A 36 -19.51 -15.29 -8.05
CA VAL A 36 -18.39 -16.23 -8.15
C VAL A 36 -17.86 -16.29 -9.58
N THR A 37 -18.73 -16.50 -10.57
CA THR A 37 -18.32 -16.59 -11.98
C THR A 37 -17.68 -15.29 -12.46
N ALA A 38 -18.29 -14.13 -12.17
CA ALA A 38 -17.72 -12.83 -12.51
C ALA A 38 -16.32 -12.60 -11.90
N LYS A 39 -16.08 -13.08 -10.67
CA LYS A 39 -14.78 -12.96 -10.00
C LYS A 39 -13.73 -13.90 -10.59
N ILE A 40 -14.12 -15.10 -11.01
CA ILE A 40 -13.26 -16.05 -11.72
C ILE A 40 -12.86 -15.48 -13.08
N ASP A 41 -13.83 -14.99 -13.86
CA ASP A 41 -13.57 -14.46 -15.21
C ASP A 41 -12.65 -13.23 -15.15
N TYR A 42 -12.85 -12.35 -14.15
CA TYR A 42 -11.92 -11.26 -13.84
C TYR A 42 -10.51 -11.77 -13.49
N GLY A 43 -10.42 -12.78 -12.62
CA GLY A 43 -9.17 -13.43 -12.23
C GLY A 43 -8.41 -14.00 -13.42
N ASN A 44 -9.10 -14.68 -14.33
CA ASN A 44 -8.52 -15.22 -15.55
C ASN A 44 -7.94 -14.10 -16.43
N ARG A 45 -8.68 -12.99 -16.60
CA ARG A 45 -8.22 -11.85 -17.41
C ARG A 45 -6.93 -11.23 -16.87
N ILE A 46 -6.83 -11.00 -15.55
CA ILE A 46 -5.62 -10.42 -14.96
C ILE A 46 -4.42 -11.38 -14.92
N LEU A 47 -4.68 -12.69 -15.00
CA LEU A 47 -3.67 -13.75 -15.07
C LEU A 47 -3.28 -14.10 -16.51
N GLY A 48 -3.95 -13.52 -17.51
CA GLY A 48 -3.72 -13.83 -18.93
C GLY A 48 -4.19 -15.23 -19.34
N LEU A 49 -5.20 -15.77 -18.66
CA LEU A 49 -5.83 -17.05 -18.97
C LEU A 49 -7.03 -16.87 -19.91
N ASP A 50 -7.48 -17.97 -20.50
CA ASP A 50 -8.62 -17.98 -21.42
C ASP A 50 -9.92 -17.53 -20.75
N LEU A 51 -10.72 -16.76 -21.50
CA LEU A 51 -12.03 -16.29 -21.09
C LEU A 51 -13.08 -17.39 -21.32
N VAL A 52 -13.83 -17.72 -20.28
CA VAL A 52 -14.98 -18.62 -20.37
C VAL A 52 -16.24 -17.80 -20.62
N VAL A 53 -16.93 -18.06 -21.73
CA VAL A 53 -18.18 -17.35 -22.07
C VAL A 53 -19.35 -17.98 -21.35
N ARG A 54 -20.18 -17.15 -20.71
CA ARG A 54 -21.30 -17.58 -19.87
C ARG A 54 -22.61 -16.89 -20.28
N ASP A 55 -23.72 -17.56 -20.00
CA ASP A 55 -25.07 -16.99 -20.12
C ASP A 55 -25.40 -16.04 -18.95
N ASP A 56 -26.59 -15.44 -18.98
CA ASP A 56 -27.08 -14.53 -17.92
C ASP A 56 -27.26 -15.21 -16.56
N ASN A 57 -27.36 -16.54 -16.55
CA ASN A 57 -27.47 -17.37 -15.35
C ASN A 57 -26.09 -17.78 -14.80
N GLY A 58 -25.00 -17.45 -15.50
CA GLY A 58 -23.63 -17.81 -15.14
C GLY A 58 -23.20 -19.22 -15.59
N ASN A 59 -24.03 -19.92 -16.35
CA ASN A 59 -23.69 -21.21 -16.94
C ASN A 59 -22.76 -21.01 -18.14
N ILE A 60 -21.89 -21.98 -18.40
CA ILE A 60 -20.99 -21.94 -19.55
C ILE A 60 -21.82 -22.17 -20.82
N LEU A 61 -21.62 -21.33 -21.84
CA LEU A 61 -22.27 -21.51 -23.13
C LEU A 61 -21.60 -22.67 -23.88
N ASP A 62 -22.43 -23.59 -24.38
CA ASP A 62 -21.97 -24.69 -25.22
C ASP A 62 -21.80 -24.20 -26.68
N PRO A 63 -20.58 -24.29 -27.26
CA PRO A 63 -20.35 -23.92 -28.66
C PRO A 63 -21.12 -24.76 -29.69
N ASP A 64 -21.49 -25.99 -29.35
CA ASP A 64 -22.22 -26.89 -30.27
C ASP A 64 -23.72 -26.58 -30.29
N GLU A 65 -24.26 -26.04 -29.20
CA GLU A 65 -25.65 -25.60 -29.09
C GLU A 65 -25.85 -24.11 -29.42
N THR A 66 -24.77 -23.32 -29.36
CA THR A 66 -24.82 -21.86 -29.57
C THR A 66 -24.29 -21.47 -30.95
N SER A 67 -25.09 -20.74 -31.74
CA SER A 67 -24.63 -20.17 -33.02
C SER A 67 -23.32 -19.40 -32.86
N THR A 68 -22.38 -19.60 -33.80
CA THR A 68 -21.07 -18.93 -33.82
C THR A 68 -21.18 -17.40 -33.68
N ILE A 69 -22.19 -16.79 -34.29
CA ILE A 69 -22.42 -15.34 -34.21
C ILE A 69 -22.86 -14.94 -32.79
N SER A 70 -23.76 -15.70 -32.18
CA SER A 70 -24.23 -15.44 -30.82
C SER A 70 -23.10 -15.64 -29.80
N LEU A 71 -22.31 -16.70 -29.96
CA LEU A 71 -21.15 -16.98 -29.11
C LEU A 71 -20.10 -15.87 -29.22
N PHE A 72 -19.80 -15.41 -30.44
CA PHE A 72 -18.88 -14.29 -30.66
C PHE A 72 -19.37 -13.00 -30.00
N LYS A 73 -20.66 -12.66 -30.14
CA LYS A 73 -21.24 -11.49 -29.48
C LYS A 73 -21.16 -11.60 -27.96
N ALA A 74 -21.50 -12.76 -27.40
CA ALA A 74 -21.40 -13.01 -25.96
C ALA A 74 -19.96 -12.89 -25.46
N HIS A 75 -18.99 -13.41 -26.21
CA HIS A 75 -17.57 -13.24 -25.93
C HIS A 75 -17.15 -11.76 -25.95
N GLU A 76 -17.53 -11.00 -26.98
CA GLU A 76 -17.20 -9.58 -27.10
C GLU A 76 -17.78 -8.77 -25.93
N THR A 77 -19.04 -9.02 -25.56
CA THR A 77 -19.69 -8.39 -24.42
C THR A 77 -19.00 -8.75 -23.11
N ALA A 78 -18.68 -10.03 -22.89
CA ALA A 78 -17.98 -10.49 -21.69
C ALA A 78 -16.59 -9.86 -21.58
N SER A 79 -15.82 -9.83 -22.68
CA SER A 79 -14.50 -9.20 -22.71
C SER A 79 -14.56 -7.72 -22.39
N LYS A 80 -15.47 -6.96 -23.04
CA LYS A 80 -15.66 -5.53 -22.78
C LYS A 80 -16.02 -5.25 -21.33
N ARG A 81 -16.96 -5.99 -20.75
CA ARG A 81 -17.39 -5.84 -19.35
C ARG A 81 -16.23 -6.04 -18.38
N ILE A 82 -15.36 -7.03 -18.63
CA ILE A 82 -14.20 -7.29 -17.77
C ILE A 82 -13.16 -6.18 -17.94
N ASP A 83 -12.90 -5.72 -19.17
CA ASP A 83 -11.95 -4.64 -19.45
C ASP A 83 -12.39 -3.31 -18.83
N GLU A 84 -13.68 -2.96 -18.93
CA GLU A 84 -14.27 -1.80 -18.27
C GLU A 84 -14.04 -1.86 -16.76
N ARG A 85 -14.31 -3.01 -16.13
CA ARG A 85 -14.09 -3.20 -14.69
C ARG A 85 -12.63 -3.08 -14.29
N ILE A 86 -11.71 -3.61 -15.11
CA ILE A 86 -10.27 -3.44 -14.89
C ILE A 86 -9.88 -1.97 -15.03
N GLN A 87 -10.44 -1.25 -16.00
CA GLN A 87 -10.19 0.18 -16.21
C GLN A 87 -10.75 1.01 -15.04
N GLU A 88 -11.91 0.67 -14.50
CA GLU A 88 -12.50 1.29 -13.31
C GLU A 88 -11.59 1.08 -12.09
N GLU A 89 -11.13 -0.15 -11.83
CA GLU A 89 -10.19 -0.42 -10.74
C GLU A 89 -8.84 0.29 -10.94
N LYS A 90 -8.33 0.31 -12.18
CA LYS A 90 -7.12 1.06 -12.53
C LYS A 90 -7.30 2.55 -12.36
N SER A 91 -8.45 3.14 -12.69
CA SER A 91 -8.69 4.58 -12.53
C SER A 91 -8.87 4.96 -11.06
N LEU A 92 -9.50 4.10 -10.25
CA LEU A 92 -9.51 4.22 -8.80
C LEU A 92 -8.07 4.15 -8.22
N GLN A 93 -7.23 3.26 -8.75
CA GLN A 93 -5.81 3.18 -8.35
C GLN A 93 -4.95 4.33 -8.91
N GLN A 94 -5.18 4.78 -10.15
CA GLN A 94 -4.49 5.93 -10.75
C GLN A 94 -4.90 7.25 -10.11
N SER A 95 -6.11 7.36 -9.57
CA SER A 95 -6.49 8.50 -8.72
C SER A 95 -5.62 8.60 -7.45
N LEU A 96 -4.99 7.48 -7.03
CA LEU A 96 -4.02 7.44 -5.95
C LEU A 96 -2.58 7.76 -6.44
N ASP A 97 -2.23 7.40 -7.69
CA ASP A 97 -0.89 7.63 -8.27
C ASP A 97 -0.71 8.99 -8.99
N LEU A 98 -1.78 9.67 -9.41
CA LEU A 98 -1.72 10.98 -10.10
C LEU A 98 -1.52 12.17 -9.14
N ARG A 99 -1.31 11.93 -7.84
CA ARG A 99 -1.04 12.96 -6.81
C ARG A 99 0.38 13.56 -6.88
N GLY A 100 0.99 13.56 -8.06
CA GLY A 100 2.16 14.36 -8.38
C GLY A 100 1.82 15.67 -9.12
N GLN A 101 0.53 15.96 -9.38
CA GLN A 101 0.10 17.21 -10.01
C GLN A 101 -0.94 17.94 -9.15
N PRO A 102 -0.79 19.26 -8.93
CA PRO A 102 -1.63 20.02 -8.03
C PRO A 102 -2.96 20.36 -8.72
N ILE A 103 -3.96 19.48 -8.62
CA ILE A 103 -5.33 19.82 -9.00
C ILE A 103 -6.02 20.37 -7.75
N PHE A 104 -6.18 21.69 -7.71
CA PHE A 104 -6.97 22.43 -6.71
C PHE A 104 -8.46 22.06 -6.79
N ASN A 105 -8.84 20.88 -6.29
CA ASN A 105 -10.23 20.50 -6.10
C ASN A 105 -10.45 20.16 -4.64
N SER A 106 -10.93 21.12 -3.83
CA SER A 106 -11.62 21.00 -2.52
C SER A 106 -11.38 19.76 -1.61
N THR A 107 -10.22 19.12 -1.68
CA THR A 107 -9.81 18.05 -0.78
C THR A 107 -9.25 18.72 0.46
N HIS A 108 -9.88 18.47 1.61
CA HIS A 108 -9.30 18.84 2.88
C HIS A 108 -7.87 18.29 2.94
N THR A 109 -6.90 19.20 2.99
CA THR A 109 -5.50 18.87 3.25
C THR A 109 -5.30 18.87 4.75
N TYR A 110 -4.69 17.81 5.24
CA TYR A 110 -4.40 17.62 6.63
C TYR A 110 -2.91 17.78 6.84
N SER A 111 -2.54 18.24 8.02
CA SER A 111 -1.16 18.41 8.43
C SER A 111 -0.94 17.67 9.73
N LEU A 112 0.09 16.83 9.76
CA LEU A 112 0.52 16.18 10.99
C LEU A 112 1.63 17.01 11.61
N TYR A 113 1.34 17.59 12.77
CA TYR A 113 2.31 18.28 13.58
C TYR A 113 2.99 17.29 14.55
N VAL A 114 4.32 17.21 14.49
CA VAL A 114 5.14 16.38 15.37
C VAL A 114 6.08 17.28 16.16
N ASN A 115 6.02 17.14 17.48
CA ASN A 115 6.94 17.81 18.40
C ASN A 115 7.91 16.80 19.01
N PHE A 116 9.17 16.85 18.61
CA PHE A 116 10.21 15.98 19.12
C PHE A 116 10.77 16.52 20.43
N LYS A 117 10.52 15.82 21.54
CA LYS A 117 10.90 16.27 22.89
C LYS A 117 12.29 15.80 23.31
N ASN A 118 12.58 14.52 23.13
CA ASN A 118 13.81 13.93 23.65
C ASN A 118 14.25 12.72 22.83
N PHE A 119 15.56 12.56 22.70
CA PHE A 119 16.21 11.37 22.16
C PHE A 119 17.11 10.76 23.23
N VAL A 120 16.73 9.60 23.77
CA VAL A 120 17.52 8.89 24.78
C VAL A 120 18.08 7.62 24.16
N CYS A 121 19.35 7.67 23.75
CA CYS A 121 20.04 6.51 23.21
C CYS A 121 21.54 6.60 23.49
N ASN A 122 22.14 5.53 24.01
CA ASN A 122 23.57 5.50 24.32
C ASN A 122 24.38 5.15 23.06
N ILE A 123 24.53 6.12 22.15
CA ILE A 123 25.25 5.93 20.88
C ILE A 123 26.76 6.14 21.05
N GLY A 124 27.17 7.08 21.91
CA GLY A 124 28.59 7.44 22.11
C GLY A 124 29.25 8.19 20.95
N GLU A 125 28.55 8.35 19.82
CA GLU A 125 28.95 9.11 18.64
C GLU A 125 27.82 10.10 18.27
N ASP A 126 28.08 10.98 17.30
CA ASP A 126 27.03 11.82 16.73
C ASP A 126 26.00 10.95 16.00
N ALA A 127 24.76 11.42 15.88
CA ALA A 127 23.70 10.70 15.22
C ALA A 127 22.82 11.59 14.34
N GLU A 128 22.21 10.98 13.36
CA GLU A 128 21.18 11.55 12.50
C GLU A 128 19.88 10.77 12.73
N LEU A 129 18.83 11.49 13.10
CA LEU A 129 17.48 10.96 13.27
C LEU A 129 16.68 11.36 12.03
N LEU A 130 16.24 10.38 11.25
CA LEU A 130 15.42 10.60 10.07
C LEU A 130 13.99 10.15 10.38
N MET A 131 13.06 11.11 10.47
CA MET A 131 11.66 10.84 10.74
C MET A 131 10.81 10.95 9.48
N SER A 132 9.99 9.94 9.20
CA SER A 132 9.08 9.93 8.04
C SER A 132 7.85 9.06 8.29
N LEU A 133 6.79 9.35 7.53
CA LEU A 133 5.55 8.57 7.54
C LEU A 133 5.70 7.35 6.65
N TYR A 134 5.30 6.20 7.17
CA TYR A 134 5.41 4.90 6.51
C TYR A 134 4.05 4.20 6.44
N ASP A 135 3.76 3.68 5.26
CA ASP A 135 2.63 2.79 5.01
C ASP A 135 3.12 1.33 5.12
N PRO A 136 2.72 0.58 6.16
CA PRO A 136 3.13 -0.81 6.31
C PRO A 136 2.44 -1.75 5.31
N ASP A 137 1.24 -1.41 4.83
CA ASP A 137 0.47 -2.25 3.92
C ASP A 137 1.06 -2.20 2.51
N LEU A 138 1.44 -1.00 2.07
CA LEU A 138 2.13 -0.74 0.80
C LEU A 138 3.65 -0.90 0.90
N SER A 139 4.19 -1.01 2.11
CA SER A 139 5.63 -1.08 2.38
C SER A 139 6.42 0.08 1.76
N LYS A 140 5.88 1.29 1.87
CA LYS A 140 6.41 2.50 1.22
C LYS A 140 6.39 3.71 2.16
N PHE A 141 7.40 4.58 2.05
CA PHE A 141 7.39 5.88 2.71
C PHE A 141 6.46 6.85 1.98
N ILE A 142 5.60 7.51 2.75
CA ILE A 142 4.60 8.47 2.26
C ILE A 142 5.20 9.88 2.25
N SER A 143 6.06 10.20 3.23
CA SER A 143 6.66 11.52 3.36
C SER A 143 8.17 11.51 3.11
N GLU A 144 8.72 12.70 2.89
CA GLU A 144 10.15 12.94 3.00
C GLU A 144 10.66 12.76 4.45
N ASN A 145 11.98 12.70 4.59
CA ASN A 145 12.63 12.55 5.89
C ASN A 145 12.86 13.92 6.54
N TYR A 146 12.33 14.12 7.74
CA TYR A 146 12.74 15.19 8.62
C TYR A 146 14.01 14.79 9.37
N LEU A 147 15.09 15.54 9.16
CA LEU A 147 16.41 15.26 9.71
C LEU A 147 16.66 16.07 10.99
N VAL A 148 17.00 15.37 12.08
CA VAL A 148 17.55 15.97 13.30
C VAL A 148 18.97 15.47 13.50
N ARG A 149 19.92 16.38 13.64
CA ARG A 149 21.31 16.05 14.01
C ARG A 149 21.47 16.08 15.51
N TRP A 150 21.83 14.93 16.07
CA TRP A 150 22.10 14.74 17.49
C TRP A 150 23.60 14.65 17.74
N GLY A 151 24.08 15.38 18.73
CA GLY A 151 25.47 15.34 19.17
C GLY A 151 25.75 14.17 20.10
N SER A 152 26.99 13.70 20.09
CA SER A 152 27.55 12.73 21.04
C SER A 152 27.43 13.15 22.51
N ASN A 153 27.27 14.45 22.78
CA ASN A 153 26.97 15.01 24.10
C ASN A 153 25.51 14.79 24.56
N GLY A 154 24.69 14.09 23.77
CA GLY A 154 23.30 13.83 24.10
C GLY A 154 22.37 15.01 23.85
N MET A 155 22.80 16.03 23.10
CA MET A 155 22.01 17.22 22.76
C MET A 155 21.91 17.40 21.25
N PRO A 156 20.85 18.04 20.72
CA PRO A 156 20.81 18.46 19.32
C PRO A 156 22.02 19.33 18.97
N LYS A 157 22.63 19.12 17.80
CA LYS A 157 23.75 19.97 17.33
C LYS A 157 23.32 21.41 17.09
N GLU A 158 22.05 21.62 16.77
CA GLU A 158 21.44 22.94 16.61
C GLU A 158 20.80 23.35 17.95
N ILE A 159 21.62 23.90 18.85
CA ILE A 159 21.23 24.30 20.21
C ILE A 159 20.09 25.34 20.20
N GLU A 160 19.99 26.15 19.15
CA GLU A 160 18.90 27.12 18.95
C GLU A 160 17.52 26.45 18.77
N LYS A 161 17.49 25.16 18.39
CA LYS A 161 16.26 24.36 18.24
C LYS A 161 15.95 23.50 19.46
N LEU A 162 16.71 23.63 20.56
CA LEU A 162 16.44 22.93 21.80
C LEU A 162 15.03 23.28 22.29
N ASN A 163 14.19 22.28 22.55
CA ASN A 163 12.75 22.40 22.85
C ASN A 163 11.83 22.82 21.68
N ASN A 164 12.38 23.06 20.49
CA ASN A 164 11.64 23.48 19.30
C ASN A 164 11.93 22.61 18.06
N LEU A 165 12.14 21.31 18.26
CA LEU A 165 12.26 20.35 17.16
C LEU A 165 10.85 19.98 16.68
N GLN A 166 10.28 20.87 15.87
CA GLN A 166 8.95 20.72 15.29
C GLN A 166 9.06 20.31 13.83
N ALA A 167 8.25 19.34 13.43
CA ALA A 167 8.08 18.94 12.04
C ALA A 167 6.60 19.00 11.71
N VAL A 168 6.28 19.55 10.54
CA VAL A 168 4.92 19.54 10.00
C VAL A 168 4.96 18.74 8.72
N PHE A 169 4.29 17.60 8.70
CA PHE A 169 4.06 16.82 7.49
C PHE A 169 2.78 17.35 6.85
N THR A 170 2.91 18.13 5.79
CA THR A 170 1.80 18.73 5.03
C THR A 170 1.32 17.79 3.92
N ASP A 171 0.28 18.22 3.20
CA ASP A 171 -0.21 17.54 1.99
C ASP A 171 -0.71 16.10 2.22
N LEU A 172 -1.12 15.80 3.46
CA LEU A 172 -1.83 14.57 3.76
C LEU A 172 -3.28 14.71 3.29
N SER A 173 -3.73 13.76 2.49
CA SER A 173 -5.12 13.76 2.02
C SER A 173 -6.05 13.02 2.99
N SER A 174 -7.36 13.17 2.74
CA SER A 174 -8.37 12.31 3.36
C SER A 174 -8.12 10.82 3.15
N SER A 175 -7.58 10.38 2.01
CA SER A 175 -7.29 8.96 1.79
C SER A 175 -6.10 8.47 2.60
N ASP A 176 -5.16 9.34 2.98
CA ASP A 176 -4.06 8.99 3.88
C ASP A 176 -4.61 8.80 5.30
N LEU A 177 -5.56 9.64 5.73
CA LEU A 177 -6.23 9.50 7.04
C LEU A 177 -7.21 8.32 7.14
N ILE A 178 -7.84 7.94 6.04
CA ILE A 178 -8.74 6.77 5.98
C ILE A 178 -7.93 5.46 5.98
N ARG A 179 -6.60 5.51 5.77
CA ARG A 179 -5.77 4.31 5.85
C ARG A 179 -5.89 3.69 7.25
N PRO A 180 -6.04 2.36 7.33
CA PRO A 180 -6.20 1.69 8.62
C PRO A 180 -4.95 1.81 9.50
N ARG A 181 -3.77 2.09 8.92
CA ARG A 181 -2.53 2.25 9.69
C ARG A 181 -1.51 3.14 8.96
N ILE A 182 -1.09 4.22 9.63
CA ILE A 182 0.10 5.00 9.27
C ILE A 182 1.05 4.96 10.46
N SER A 183 2.33 4.71 10.20
CA SER A 183 3.37 4.67 11.23
C SER A 183 4.32 5.84 11.07
N LEU A 184 4.67 6.49 12.18
CA LEU A 184 5.81 7.41 12.20
C LEU A 184 7.06 6.59 12.47
N VAL A 185 7.99 6.56 11.51
CA VAL A 185 9.24 5.82 11.60
C VAL A 185 10.38 6.79 11.83
N CYS A 186 11.22 6.51 12.81
CA CYS A 186 12.46 7.23 13.08
C CYS A 186 13.66 6.29 12.86
N GLN A 187 14.45 6.56 11.84
CA GLN A 187 15.69 5.84 11.57
C GLN A 187 16.85 6.56 12.26
N ILE A 188 17.64 5.80 13.01
CA ILE A 188 18.78 6.30 13.77
C ILE A 188 20.03 5.88 13.02
N VAL A 189 20.81 6.84 12.55
CA VAL A 189 22.07 6.63 11.84
C VAL A 189 23.18 7.22 12.68
N ARG A 190 24.09 6.38 13.18
CA ARG A 190 25.30 6.88 13.86
C ARG A 190 26.28 7.42 12.82
N VAL A 191 26.92 8.53 13.15
CA VAL A 191 27.89 9.24 12.32
C VAL A 191 29.17 9.41 13.13
N GLY A 192 30.25 8.78 12.68
CA GLY A 192 31.48 8.77 13.46
C GLY A 192 32.61 8.00 12.81
N HIS A 193 33.46 7.40 13.64
CA HIS A 193 34.68 6.75 13.20
C HIS A 193 34.52 5.24 13.07
N MET A 194 35.16 4.66 12.06
CA MET A 194 35.38 3.22 12.00
C MET A 194 36.75 2.95 12.61
N GLU A 195 36.80 2.20 13.69
CA GLU A 195 38.05 1.69 14.23
C GLU A 195 38.56 0.58 13.31
N LEU A 196 39.67 0.83 12.63
CA LEU A 196 40.43 -0.22 11.96
C LEU A 196 41.33 -0.90 13.00
N LYS A 197 41.47 -2.23 12.90
CA LYS A 197 42.26 -3.07 13.82
C LYS A 197 43.71 -2.58 14.06
N ASP A 198 44.28 -1.74 13.18
CA ASP A 198 45.67 -1.28 13.23
C ASP A 198 45.84 0.27 13.38
N GLY A 199 44.94 0.91 14.12
CA GLY A 199 45.28 2.03 15.03
C GLY A 199 45.86 3.36 14.49
N LYS A 200 45.91 3.63 13.18
CA LYS A 200 46.50 4.89 12.68
C LYS A 200 45.68 5.72 11.69
N LYS A 201 44.46 5.31 11.32
CA LYS A 201 43.55 6.14 10.52
C LYS A 201 42.11 5.95 10.99
N HIS A 202 41.57 6.96 11.67
CA HIS A 202 40.14 7.05 11.92
C HIS A 202 39.48 7.65 10.67
N THR A 203 38.65 6.88 9.97
CA THR A 203 37.76 7.44 8.96
C THR A 203 36.79 8.39 9.63
N CYS A 204 36.56 9.60 9.13
CA CYS A 204 35.59 10.54 9.70
C CYS A 204 34.28 10.58 8.88
N GLY A 205 33.16 10.90 9.53
CA GLY A 205 31.88 11.14 8.86
C GLY A 205 31.18 9.90 8.28
N LEU A 206 31.57 8.68 8.68
CA LEU A 206 30.93 7.47 8.17
C LEU A 206 29.56 7.27 8.83
N ARG A 207 28.53 7.19 7.97
CA ARG A 207 27.13 6.94 8.33
C ARG A 207 26.87 5.44 8.39
N ARG A 208 26.41 4.95 9.54
CA ARG A 208 26.10 3.53 9.76
C ARG A 208 24.74 3.42 10.45
N PRO A 209 23.86 2.49 10.02
CA PRO A 209 22.59 2.29 10.70
C PRO A 209 22.84 1.88 12.15
N PHE A 210 22.11 2.49 13.07
CA PHE A 210 22.16 2.18 14.49
C PHE A 210 20.87 1.46 14.94
N GLY A 211 19.72 1.94 14.49
CA GLY A 211 18.43 1.34 14.83
C GLY A 211 17.26 2.02 14.14
N VAL A 212 16.06 1.47 14.35
CA VAL A 212 14.81 2.05 13.85
C VAL A 212 13.79 1.99 14.98
N ALA A 213 13.05 3.08 15.18
CA ALA A 213 11.89 3.14 16.05
C ALA A 213 10.63 3.41 15.22
N GLY A 214 9.51 2.81 15.58
CA GLY A 214 8.22 3.01 14.92
C GLY A 214 7.12 3.25 15.94
N GLY A 215 6.39 4.35 15.79
CA GLY A 215 5.17 4.64 16.54
C GLY A 215 3.94 4.43 15.65
N HIS A 216 2.92 3.78 16.20
CA HIS A 216 1.61 3.64 15.57
C HIS A 216 0.63 4.51 16.34
N TRP A 217 -0.27 5.17 15.62
CA TRP A 217 -1.37 5.96 16.17
C TRP A 217 -2.69 5.28 15.86
#